data_AF-A0A239HX68-F1
#
_entry.id   AF-A0A239HX68-F1
#
_cell.length_a   1.000
_cell.length_b   1.000
_cell.length_c   1.000
_cell.angle_alpha   90.00
_cell.angle_beta   90.00
_cell.angle_gamma   90.00
#
_symmetry.space_group_name_H-M   'P 1'
#
loop_
_entity.id
_entity.type
_entity.pdbx_description
1 polymer ?
#
loop_
_entity_poly.entity_id
_entity_poly.type
_entity_poly.pdbx_seq_one_letter_code
_entity_poly.pdbx_strand_id
1 'polypeptide(L)'
;MRTRRTTTAAAAAATFLAVDTAAAGPAAAADGPEQGTVDVLGCVTPEAGGDGTTEVVEGPTQAFLFGWGTGTRGLLTHFLKSQETTVTVRYDGQPPVTQDLSNAFSAPVHDEAGPWTSELLVPLGDLEAGDSVEVTIDRTTTKPSMDQLKGVYRGLIPAGTTLASGTCTITVVEA
;
A
#
# COMPACT_ATOMS: atom_id res chain seq x y z
N MET A 1 25.55 45.40 48.22
CA MET A 1 26.49 44.74 47.28
C MET A 1 26.49 45.52 45.96
N ARG A 2 27.64 45.57 45.30
CA ARG A 2 28.10 46.53 44.27
C ARG A 2 27.22 46.77 43.03
N THR A 3 26.95 48.04 42.80
CA THR A 3 27.09 48.92 41.61
C THR A 3 27.44 48.40 40.18
N ARG A 4 26.82 49.08 39.19
CA ARG A 4 27.20 49.38 37.77
C ARG A 4 26.85 48.31 36.71
N ARG A 5 26.47 48.60 35.45
CA ARG A 5 26.60 49.80 34.58
C ARG A 5 25.71 49.64 33.33
N THR A 6 25.15 50.74 32.83
CA THR A 6 24.54 50.91 31.50
C THR A 6 25.62 51.00 30.41
N THR A 7 25.43 50.39 29.23
CA THR A 7 26.04 50.85 27.96
C THR A 7 25.37 50.25 26.71
N THR A 8 24.75 51.15 25.95
CA THR A 8 24.77 51.39 24.49
C THR A 8 24.89 50.26 23.47
N ALA A 9 24.00 50.36 22.47
CA ALA A 9 23.99 49.67 21.18
C ALA A 9 25.21 49.97 20.31
N ALA A 10 25.60 49.01 19.47
CA ALA A 10 26.35 49.24 18.24
C ALA A 10 25.95 48.16 17.20
N ALA A 11 25.52 48.63 16.04
CA ALA A 11 25.27 47.85 14.85
C ALA A 11 26.58 47.34 14.24
N ALA A 12 26.61 46.12 13.72
CA ALA A 12 27.65 45.65 12.82
C ALA A 12 27.08 44.69 11.77
N ALA A 13 27.11 45.20 10.55
CA ALA A 13 27.13 44.59 9.22
C ALA A 13 26.90 43.09 9.05
N ALA A 14 25.94 42.81 8.16
CA ALA A 14 25.74 41.56 7.46
C ALA A 14 26.93 41.21 6.54
N THR A 15 27.33 39.94 6.58
CA THR A 15 27.83 39.20 5.42
C THR A 15 27.41 37.74 5.57
N PHE A 16 26.23 37.38 5.06
CA PHE A 16 25.86 35.97 4.89
C PHE A 16 26.50 35.48 3.59
N LEU A 17 27.53 34.65 3.73
CA LEU A 17 27.98 33.79 2.65
C LEU A 17 26.86 32.78 2.38
N ALA A 18 26.27 32.88 1.19
CA ALA A 18 25.38 31.86 0.65
C ALA A 18 26.16 30.55 0.53
N VAL A 19 25.89 29.64 1.44
CA VAL A 19 26.19 28.23 1.21
C VAL A 19 24.99 27.72 0.42
N ASP A 20 25.21 27.38 -0.84
CA ASP A 20 24.30 26.52 -1.61
C ASP A 20 24.25 25.17 -0.89
N THR A 21 23.47 25.09 0.19
CA THR A 21 22.86 23.83 0.55
C THR A 21 21.87 23.55 -0.56
N ALA A 22 22.32 22.74 -1.53
CA ALA A 22 21.40 21.96 -2.34
C ALA A 22 20.37 21.41 -1.36
N ALA A 23 19.15 21.93 -1.44
CA ALA A 23 18.03 21.34 -0.74
C ALA A 23 17.96 19.92 -1.30
N ALA A 24 18.54 18.96 -0.56
CA ALA A 24 17.97 17.65 -0.49
C ALA A 24 16.49 17.96 -0.23
N GLY A 25 15.66 17.77 -1.28
CA GLY A 25 14.22 17.84 -1.12
C GLY A 25 13.85 16.99 0.09
N PRO A 26 12.71 17.24 0.74
CA PRO A 26 12.25 16.34 1.78
C PRO A 26 12.31 14.93 1.19
N ALA A 27 13.26 14.12 1.66
CA ALA A 27 13.13 12.70 1.59
C ALA A 27 11.75 12.49 2.20
N ALA A 28 10.80 12.02 1.37
CA ALA A 28 9.50 11.63 1.87
C ALA A 28 9.78 10.87 3.16
N ALA A 29 9.31 11.41 4.28
CA ALA A 29 9.47 10.73 5.54
C ALA A 29 8.91 9.34 5.26
N ALA A 30 9.76 8.33 5.39
CA ALA A 30 9.30 6.95 5.38
C ALA A 30 8.30 6.91 6.53
N ASP A 31 7.01 6.92 6.18
CA ASP A 31 5.93 6.75 7.12
C ASP A 31 6.30 5.48 7.90
N GLY A 32 6.37 5.60 9.23
CA GLY A 32 6.74 4.47 10.08
C GLY A 32 5.82 3.28 9.80
N PRO A 33 6.26 2.05 10.10
CA PRO A 33 5.53 0.83 9.76
C PRO A 33 4.07 0.94 10.21
N GLU A 34 3.14 0.90 9.25
CA GLU A 34 1.71 0.97 9.52
C GLU A 34 1.30 -0.26 10.34
N GLN A 35 0.51 -0.06 11.39
CA GLN A 35 0.03 -1.17 12.20
C GLN A 35 -1.00 -1.99 11.42
N GLY A 36 -0.68 -3.27 11.24
CA GLY A 36 -1.66 -4.33 11.09
C GLY A 36 -2.42 -4.42 9.76
N THR A 37 -2.08 -3.62 8.74
CA THR A 37 -2.59 -3.83 7.37
C THR A 37 -1.48 -3.59 6.35
N VAL A 38 -1.25 -4.56 5.47
CA VAL A 38 -0.26 -4.47 4.39
C VAL A 38 -0.97 -4.33 3.06
N ASP A 39 -0.75 -3.23 2.34
CA ASP A 39 -1.14 -3.15 0.93
C ASP A 39 -0.20 -3.99 0.05
N VAL A 40 -0.63 -5.22 -0.22
CA VAL A 40 0.17 -6.17 -1.00
C VAL A 40 0.26 -5.74 -2.46
N LEU A 41 -0.76 -5.07 -3.01
CA LEU A 41 -0.68 -4.59 -4.40
C LEU A 41 0.27 -3.41 -4.54
N GLY A 42 0.24 -2.47 -3.59
CA GLY A 42 1.24 -1.40 -3.48
C GLY A 42 2.65 -1.97 -3.38
N CYS A 43 2.84 -3.01 -2.58
CA CYS A 43 4.12 -3.69 -2.41
C CYS A 43 4.65 -4.36 -3.70
N VAL A 44 3.81 -5.04 -4.48
CA VAL A 44 4.25 -5.78 -5.68
C VAL A 44 4.25 -4.96 -6.97
N THR A 45 3.71 -3.74 -6.97
CA THR A 45 3.55 -2.92 -8.18
C THR A 45 4.62 -1.83 -8.25
N PRO A 46 5.62 -1.93 -9.14
CA PRO A 46 6.68 -0.92 -9.26
C PRO A 46 6.17 0.47 -9.61
N GLU A 47 5.07 0.57 -10.39
CA GLU A 47 4.44 1.84 -10.72
C GLU A 47 3.82 2.55 -9.52
N ALA A 48 3.50 1.80 -8.45
CA ALA A 48 3.04 2.33 -7.17
C ALA A 48 4.20 2.65 -6.20
N GLY A 49 5.46 2.42 -6.63
CA GLY A 49 6.64 2.59 -5.80
C GLY A 49 7.04 1.34 -5.00
N GLY A 50 6.35 0.21 -5.18
CA GLY A 50 6.68 -1.05 -4.53
C GLY A 50 7.93 -1.70 -5.09
N ASP A 51 8.75 -2.28 -4.21
CA ASP A 51 9.95 -3.04 -4.57
C ASP A 51 9.83 -4.54 -4.26
N GLY A 52 8.62 -4.99 -3.89
CA GLY A 52 8.34 -6.35 -3.44
C GLY A 52 8.61 -6.58 -1.96
N THR A 53 8.92 -5.55 -1.18
CA THR A 53 9.15 -5.65 0.27
C THR A 53 8.39 -4.59 1.06
N THR A 54 8.07 -4.89 2.31
CA THR A 54 7.44 -3.94 3.24
C THR A 54 7.72 -4.33 4.69
N GLU A 55 7.72 -3.35 5.59
CA GLU A 55 7.85 -3.55 7.03
C GLU A 55 6.51 -3.31 7.73
N VAL A 56 6.24 -4.11 8.78
CA VAL A 56 5.12 -3.90 9.70
C VAL A 56 5.57 -4.04 11.14
N VAL A 57 4.87 -3.37 12.05
CA VAL A 57 5.08 -3.58 13.49
C VAL A 57 4.48 -4.92 13.91
N GLU A 58 5.10 -5.57 14.88
CA GLU A 58 4.55 -6.77 15.54
C GLU A 58 3.08 -6.59 15.98
N GLY A 59 2.31 -7.68 15.88
CA GLY A 59 0.90 -7.72 16.24
C GLY A 59 -0.03 -8.24 15.13
N PRO A 60 -1.36 -8.06 15.29
CA PRO A 60 -2.35 -8.55 14.36
C PRO A 60 -2.16 -7.93 12.98
N THR A 61 -1.90 -8.77 11.97
CA THR A 61 -1.59 -8.33 10.61
C THR A 61 -2.57 -8.96 9.61
N GLN A 62 -3.00 -8.16 8.63
CA GLN A 62 -3.75 -8.63 7.48
C GLN A 62 -3.13 -8.11 6.18
N ALA A 63 -3.07 -8.97 5.18
CA ALA A 63 -2.79 -8.58 3.82
C ALA A 63 -4.06 -7.98 3.21
N PHE A 64 -4.00 -6.70 2.86
CA PHE A 64 -4.99 -6.00 2.07
C PHE A 64 -4.59 -6.09 0.61
N LEU A 65 -5.44 -6.76 -0.15
CA LEU A 65 -5.36 -6.72 -1.60
C LEU A 65 -6.38 -5.68 -2.04
N PHE A 66 -5.91 -4.49 -2.44
CA PHE A 66 -6.75 -3.48 -3.05
C PHE A 66 -7.67 -4.17 -4.05
N GLY A 67 -8.96 -4.08 -3.80
CA GLY A 67 -9.91 -4.65 -4.72
C GLY A 67 -10.25 -3.66 -5.81
N TRP A 68 -11.46 -3.73 -6.33
CA TRP A 68 -11.79 -3.15 -7.63
C TRP A 68 -12.80 -2.04 -7.50
N GLY A 69 -12.51 -0.90 -8.14
CA GLY A 69 -13.39 0.28 -8.18
C GLY A 69 -14.05 0.46 -9.55
N THR A 70 -15.35 0.76 -9.61
CA THR A 70 -16.05 1.11 -10.86
C THR A 70 -17.28 1.99 -10.64
N GLY A 71 -17.73 2.68 -11.69
CA GLY A 71 -18.91 3.55 -11.63
C GLY A 71 -20.25 2.84 -11.39
N THR A 72 -20.34 1.50 -11.48
CA THR A 72 -21.59 0.79 -11.17
C THR A 72 -21.37 -0.55 -10.46
N ARG A 73 -22.28 -0.89 -9.54
CA ARG A 73 -22.31 -2.19 -8.85
C ARG A 73 -22.31 -3.39 -9.81
N GLY A 74 -23.07 -3.30 -10.91
CA GLY A 74 -23.23 -4.38 -11.87
C GLY A 74 -21.94 -4.69 -12.62
N LEU A 75 -21.21 -3.64 -13.03
CA LEU A 75 -19.90 -3.77 -13.64
C LEU A 75 -18.88 -4.39 -12.66
N LEU A 76 -18.91 -3.98 -11.39
CA LEU A 76 -18.01 -4.54 -10.37
C LEU A 76 -18.27 -6.02 -10.18
N THR A 77 -19.54 -6.37 -9.99
CA THR A 77 -19.97 -7.76 -9.80
C THR A 77 -19.62 -8.63 -11.00
N HIS A 78 -19.76 -8.11 -12.21
CA HIS A 78 -19.38 -8.83 -13.43
C HIS A 78 -17.87 -9.06 -13.48
N PHE A 79 -17.08 -8.03 -13.18
CA PHE A 79 -15.63 -8.13 -13.13
C PHE A 79 -15.17 -9.15 -12.10
N LEU A 80 -15.67 -9.09 -10.85
CA LEU A 80 -15.30 -10.01 -9.78
C LEU A 80 -15.60 -11.48 -10.12
N LYS A 81 -16.65 -11.73 -10.91
CA LYS A 81 -16.99 -13.07 -11.41
C LYS A 81 -16.13 -13.54 -12.58
N SER A 82 -15.41 -12.63 -13.23
CA SER A 82 -14.58 -12.91 -14.41
C SER A 82 -13.10 -13.07 -14.08
N GLN A 83 -12.72 -12.86 -12.82
CA GLN A 83 -11.34 -13.01 -12.35
C GLN A 83 -11.19 -14.30 -11.54
N GLU A 84 -9.98 -14.82 -11.55
CA GLU A 84 -9.51 -15.84 -10.63
C GLU A 84 -8.39 -15.23 -9.78
N THR A 85 -8.45 -15.40 -8.46
CA THR A 85 -7.43 -14.93 -7.53
C THR A 85 -6.97 -16.10 -6.68
N THR A 86 -5.69 -16.44 -6.77
CA THR A 86 -5.02 -17.37 -5.86
C THR A 86 -4.05 -16.60 -5.00
N VAL A 87 -4.04 -16.86 -3.70
CA VAL A 87 -3.06 -16.30 -2.77
C VAL A 87 -2.27 -17.42 -2.13
N THR A 88 -0.95 -17.29 -2.14
CA THR A 88 -0.03 -18.20 -1.46
C THR A 88 0.69 -17.43 -0.36
N VAL A 89 0.54 -17.88 0.89
CA VAL A 89 1.22 -17.32 2.05
C VAL A 89 2.28 -18.29 2.53
N ARG A 90 3.48 -17.81 2.82
CA ARG A 90 4.57 -18.61 3.36
C ARG A 90 5.22 -17.90 4.53
N TYR A 91 5.18 -18.53 5.69
CA TYR A 91 5.93 -18.12 6.88
C TYR A 91 7.32 -18.76 6.87
N ASP A 92 8.29 -18.12 7.51
CA ASP A 92 9.63 -18.69 7.62
C ASP A 92 9.59 -20.09 8.28
N GLY A 93 10.40 -21.01 7.73
CA GLY A 93 10.44 -22.41 8.17
C GLY A 93 9.18 -23.24 7.93
N GLN A 94 8.10 -22.68 7.35
CA GLN A 94 6.85 -23.41 7.08
C GLN A 94 6.62 -23.67 5.57
N PRO A 95 5.91 -24.76 5.22
CA PRO A 95 5.41 -24.95 3.85
C PRO A 95 4.45 -23.82 3.44
N PRO A 96 4.46 -23.40 2.16
CA PRO A 96 3.51 -22.41 1.67
C PRO A 96 2.06 -22.96 1.70
N VAL A 97 1.11 -22.10 2.04
CA VAL A 97 -0.33 -22.39 1.99
C VAL A 97 -0.95 -21.60 0.86
N THR A 98 -1.51 -22.31 -0.12
CA THR A 98 -2.18 -21.73 -1.28
C THR A 98 -3.70 -21.83 -1.14
N GLN A 99 -4.41 -20.74 -1.40
CA GLN A 99 -5.87 -20.66 -1.32
C GLN A 99 -6.44 -19.99 -2.58
N ASP A 100 -7.51 -20.56 -3.12
CA ASP A 100 -8.35 -19.89 -4.11
C ASP A 100 -9.30 -18.93 -3.40
N LEU A 101 -9.13 -17.63 -3.66
CA LEU A 101 -9.87 -16.53 -3.06
C LEU A 101 -10.74 -15.80 -4.10
N SER A 102 -11.01 -16.41 -5.24
CA SER A 102 -11.80 -15.80 -6.32
C SER A 102 -13.20 -15.34 -5.86
N ASN A 103 -13.78 -16.02 -4.87
CA ASN A 103 -15.11 -15.71 -4.31
C ASN A 103 -15.05 -15.04 -2.91
N ALA A 104 -13.87 -14.65 -2.43
CA ALA A 104 -13.67 -14.13 -1.08
C ALA A 104 -13.74 -12.59 -0.99
N PHE A 105 -13.89 -11.91 -2.13
CA PHE A 105 -14.06 -10.47 -2.17
C PHE A 105 -15.31 -10.02 -1.41
N SER A 106 -15.22 -8.88 -0.74
CA SER A 106 -16.33 -8.28 -0.01
C SER A 106 -17.49 -7.93 -0.94
N ALA A 107 -18.71 -7.87 -0.39
CA ALA A 107 -19.85 -7.39 -1.16
C ALA A 107 -19.57 -5.95 -1.66
N PRO A 108 -19.90 -5.61 -2.91
CA PRO A 108 -19.75 -4.24 -3.42
C PRO A 108 -20.39 -3.20 -2.50
N VAL A 109 -19.59 -2.22 -2.08
CA VAL A 109 -19.99 -1.04 -1.30
C VAL A 109 -19.80 0.22 -2.13
N HIS A 110 -20.43 1.32 -1.73
CA HIS A 110 -20.36 2.61 -2.41
C HIS A 110 -20.42 3.71 -1.37
N ASP A 111 -19.43 4.60 -1.38
CA ASP A 111 -19.45 5.86 -0.66
C ASP A 111 -20.13 6.93 -1.54
N GLU A 112 -20.84 7.88 -0.93
CA GLU A 112 -21.78 8.78 -1.64
C GLU A 112 -21.13 9.61 -2.77
N ALA A 113 -19.79 9.74 -2.78
CA ALA A 113 -19.03 10.51 -3.75
C ALA A 113 -18.00 9.69 -4.57
N GLY A 114 -17.85 8.38 -4.33
CA GLY A 114 -16.80 7.56 -4.94
C GLY A 114 -17.34 6.38 -5.77
N PRO A 115 -16.44 5.55 -6.31
CA PRO A 115 -16.83 4.38 -7.09
C PRO A 115 -17.45 3.30 -6.20
N TRP A 116 -18.17 2.36 -6.82
CA TRP A 116 -18.43 1.08 -6.18
C TRP A 116 -17.12 0.35 -5.99
N THR A 117 -16.83 -0.09 -4.77
CA THR A 117 -15.62 -0.82 -4.40
C THR A 117 -15.93 -2.19 -3.80
N SER A 118 -14.98 -3.09 -3.89
CA SER A 118 -14.96 -4.38 -3.22
C SER A 118 -13.51 -4.67 -2.90
N GLU A 119 -13.24 -5.43 -1.85
CA GLU A 119 -11.91 -5.59 -1.25
C GLU A 119 -11.68 -7.05 -0.87
N LEU A 120 -10.41 -7.46 -0.78
CA LEU A 120 -10.04 -8.78 -0.31
C LEU A 120 -9.03 -8.64 0.84
N LEU A 121 -9.43 -9.14 2.01
CA LEU A 121 -8.60 -9.19 3.21
C LEU A 121 -8.16 -10.63 3.45
N VAL A 122 -6.87 -10.82 3.65
CA VAL A 122 -6.27 -12.12 3.98
C VAL A 122 -5.65 -12.00 5.37
N PRO A 123 -6.24 -12.60 6.41
CA PRO A 123 -5.67 -12.55 7.74
C PRO A 123 -4.35 -13.32 7.76
N LEU A 124 -3.29 -12.67 8.25
CA LEU A 124 -1.98 -13.29 8.47
C LEU A 124 -1.79 -13.71 9.94
N GLY A 125 -2.68 -13.26 10.82
CA GLY A 125 -2.63 -13.57 12.25
C GLY A 125 -1.75 -12.57 13.01
N ASP A 126 -1.39 -12.94 14.24
CA ASP A 126 -0.46 -12.16 15.06
C ASP A 126 0.97 -12.52 14.65
N LEU A 127 1.74 -11.54 14.18
CA LEU A 127 3.14 -11.73 13.79
C LEU A 127 4.08 -11.16 14.86
N GLU A 128 5.19 -11.83 15.11
CA GLU A 128 6.19 -11.43 16.10
C GLU A 128 7.37 -10.70 15.45
N ALA A 129 8.03 -9.79 16.17
CA ALA A 129 9.22 -9.14 15.66
C ALA A 129 10.30 -10.15 15.22
N GLY A 130 10.86 -9.94 14.03
CA GLY A 130 11.80 -10.87 13.39
C GLY A 130 11.15 -11.88 12.45
N ASP A 131 9.82 -12.00 12.45
CA ASP A 131 9.11 -12.81 11.45
C ASP A 131 9.28 -12.26 10.03
N SER A 132 9.25 -13.17 9.07
CA SER A 132 9.18 -12.87 7.65
C SER A 132 8.09 -13.69 6.98
N VAL A 133 7.22 -13.02 6.22
CA VAL A 133 6.08 -13.62 5.54
C VAL A 133 6.11 -13.25 4.06
N GLU A 134 6.15 -14.25 3.19
CA GLU A 134 5.99 -14.05 1.75
C GLU A 134 4.51 -14.21 1.37
N VAL A 135 3.92 -13.17 0.79
CA VAL A 135 2.56 -13.19 0.24
C VAL A 135 2.65 -13.09 -1.27
N THR A 136 2.34 -14.18 -1.96
CA THR A 136 2.27 -14.24 -3.42
C THR A 136 0.83 -14.18 -3.88
N ILE A 137 0.54 -13.26 -4.79
CA ILE A 137 -0.76 -13.11 -5.43
C ILE A 137 -0.63 -13.56 -6.87
N ASP A 138 -1.54 -14.41 -7.31
CA ASP A 138 -1.75 -14.70 -8.73
C ASP A 138 -3.18 -14.34 -9.13
N ARG A 139 -3.33 -13.46 -10.12
CA ARG A 139 -4.60 -12.98 -10.64
C ARG A 139 -4.69 -13.20 -12.14
N THR A 140 -5.74 -13.88 -12.56
CA THR A 140 -6.06 -14.05 -13.99
C THR A 140 -7.50 -13.65 -14.28
N THR A 141 -7.86 -13.57 -15.56
CA THR A 141 -9.25 -13.35 -16.00
C THR A 141 -9.69 -14.44 -16.96
N THR A 142 -10.86 -15.02 -16.72
CA THR A 142 -11.43 -16.15 -17.47
C THR A 142 -12.18 -15.74 -18.74
N LYS A 143 -12.43 -14.44 -18.92
CA LYS A 143 -13.21 -13.74 -19.97
C LYS A 143 -14.58 -13.25 -19.48
N PRO A 144 -15.03 -12.08 -19.95
CA PRO A 144 -14.48 -11.29 -21.07
C PRO A 144 -13.14 -10.62 -20.75
N SER A 145 -12.30 -10.46 -21.78
CA SER A 145 -10.99 -9.81 -21.62
C SER A 145 -11.19 -8.37 -21.17
N MET A 146 -10.22 -7.84 -20.42
CA MET A 146 -10.16 -6.43 -20.03
C MET A 146 -10.41 -5.47 -21.20
N ASP A 147 -10.16 -5.87 -22.44
CA ASP A 147 -10.44 -5.08 -23.65
C ASP A 147 -11.93 -4.82 -23.92
N GLN A 148 -12.83 -5.74 -23.55
CA GLN A 148 -14.27 -5.50 -23.63
C GLN A 148 -14.74 -4.51 -22.56
N LEU A 149 -14.03 -4.49 -21.43
CA LEU A 149 -14.25 -3.53 -20.37
C LEU A 149 -13.68 -2.15 -20.77
N LYS A 150 -12.47 -2.05 -21.33
CA LYS A 150 -11.81 -0.78 -21.73
C LYS A 150 -12.68 0.19 -22.56
N GLY A 151 -13.66 -0.31 -23.33
CA GLY A 151 -14.62 0.52 -24.08
C GLY A 151 -15.66 1.24 -23.20
N VAL A 152 -15.98 0.69 -22.04
CA VAL A 152 -16.99 1.18 -21.08
C VAL A 152 -16.36 2.04 -19.97
N TYR A 153 -15.09 1.80 -19.62
CA TYR A 153 -14.40 2.43 -18.48
C TYR A 153 -13.59 3.70 -18.79
N ARG A 154 -13.81 4.36 -19.93
CA ARG A 154 -13.09 5.60 -20.28
C ARG A 154 -13.49 6.77 -19.35
N GLY A 155 -12.86 6.86 -18.18
CA GLY A 155 -12.91 8.05 -17.33
C GLY A 155 -12.97 7.83 -15.82
N LEU A 156 -13.10 6.59 -15.33
CA LEU A 156 -13.24 6.28 -13.90
C LEU A 156 -12.47 5.01 -13.56
N ILE A 157 -11.14 5.05 -13.64
CA ILE A 157 -10.34 4.04 -12.94
C ILE A 157 -9.15 4.69 -12.23
N PRO A 158 -9.27 4.91 -10.91
CA PRO A 158 -8.12 4.91 -10.03
C PRO A 158 -8.22 3.80 -8.97
N ALA A 159 -7.05 3.21 -8.70
CA ALA A 159 -6.72 2.06 -7.83
C ALA A 159 -7.03 0.65 -8.38
N GLY A 160 -5.99 -0.15 -8.60
CA GLY A 160 -6.06 -1.61 -8.83
C GLY A 160 -6.02 -2.14 -10.28
N THR A 161 -5.76 -1.32 -11.31
CA THR A 161 -5.93 -1.73 -12.73
C THR A 161 -4.98 -2.79 -13.28
N THR A 162 -3.93 -3.14 -12.55
CA THR A 162 -3.06 -4.23 -12.94
C THR A 162 -3.66 -5.52 -12.38
N LEU A 163 -3.83 -6.53 -13.23
CA LEU A 163 -3.80 -7.93 -12.79
C LEU A 163 -2.37 -8.24 -12.34
N ALA A 164 -1.88 -7.46 -11.37
CA ALA A 164 -0.55 -7.62 -10.83
C ALA A 164 -0.55 -8.93 -10.06
N SER A 165 0.17 -9.89 -10.62
CA SER A 165 0.66 -11.04 -9.91
C SER A 165 2.07 -10.71 -9.43
N GLY A 166 2.42 -11.14 -8.23
CA GLY A 166 3.72 -10.83 -7.65
C GLY A 166 3.82 -11.33 -6.22
N THR A 167 5.02 -11.20 -5.66
CA THR A 167 5.32 -11.60 -4.28
C THR A 167 5.72 -10.37 -3.49
N CYS A 168 5.06 -10.16 -2.35
CA CYS A 168 5.45 -9.19 -1.35
C CYS A 168 6.07 -9.92 -0.17
N THR A 169 7.25 -9.50 0.26
CA THR A 169 7.89 -9.96 1.48
C THR A 169 7.63 -8.97 2.59
N ILE A 170 6.97 -9.42 3.65
CA ILE A 170 6.64 -8.65 4.84
C ILE A 170 7.66 -9.00 5.92
N THR A 171 8.39 -8.02 6.42
CA THR A 171 9.29 -8.17 7.58
C THR A 171 8.71 -7.49 8.79
N VAL A 172 8.72 -8.17 9.93
CA VAL A 172 8.09 -7.68 11.16
C VAL A 172 9.15 -7.08 12.07
N VAL A 173 8.92 -5.83 12.50
CA VAL A 173 9.83 -5.07 13.36
C VAL A 173 9.21 -4.78 14.72
N GLU A 174 10.06 -4.51 15.72
CA GLU A 174 9.61 -4.07 17.05
C GLU A 174 8.92 -2.70 16.98
N ALA A 175 7.96 -2.47 17.87
CA ALA A 175 7.17 -1.24 17.97
C ALA A 175 7.95 -0.02 18.51
#